data_AF-A0A7W4H1A6-F1
#
_entry.id   AF-A0A7W4H1A6-F1
#
_cell.length_a   1.000
_cell.length_b   1.000
_cell.length_c   1.000
_cell.angle_alpha   90.00
_cell.angle_beta   90.00
_cell.angle_gamma   90.00
#
_symmetry.space_group_name_H-M   'P 1'
#
loop_
_entity.id
_entity.type
_entity.pdbx_description
1 polymer ?
#
loop_
_entity_poly.entity_id
_entity_poly.type
_entity_poly.pdbx_seq_one_letter_code
_entity_poly.pdbx_strand_id
1 'polypeptide(L)'
;MLITATDVSMIARVRRPVVSMWRKRYAGADAFPEPDSAGLFDAERVVGWLTEHGRGNNPQPERALPLLGMLVEARTDVARAMDLSAVLAFRAAYGEELVDDLAAHRGAALGGLDAWDRLHCFGSEVLALGDGLTETAAAVDAFLDERFGAADAMRWLADDCLVRHLPPFAAAGLSDAAAGLVARAAVGLADLSPQPSLLDSAGTGFSWLQHLPPEWPAPVGIRIDESPVGRHSRRVLQVGEWDALAVPDERGWAVAVDAALDADPSELFARAALGDDRQVRLVLGPARLLADPAGDLVARDALLRDGVLRAVVKLPAGCRPAHPREALALWLVAERDELPFEQHRTFVADLTGVDLPQVTADLVVDLTVAAQDLPAQQHRAWRVLRPALTRHLLARRGSLVAISQAPTGRRAQAPTPAELEAKAEAVGLGTLPLPRSSGARRTRSEITAQTGLDDGWLRLLAGSRISPDQLGEGDLTVWTADGGRLARTVRVDRLAALGRPRTWLTQPGDVILGPGPTAVLDLDGGSLVAAPARALRLTTDAPVTAQQLARAVATAARGTRPPQWRLTPLDPAQRAALSAAADRIGQRRAELTAQLDALNSFEDSLLDACETTTLTLETR
;
A
#
# COMPACT_ATOMS: atom_id res chain seq x y z
N MET A 1 -33.88 0.94 -9.17
CA MET A 1 -32.81 0.90 -8.13
C MET A 1 -31.53 1.50 -8.69
N LEU A 2 -30.75 2.22 -7.88
CA LEU A 2 -29.50 2.86 -8.31
C LEU A 2 -28.27 2.00 -7.96
N ILE A 3 -27.36 1.83 -8.92
CA ILE A 3 -26.18 0.97 -8.83
C ILE A 3 -24.89 1.67 -9.26
N THR A 4 -23.75 1.21 -8.77
CA THR A 4 -22.44 1.80 -9.10
C THR A 4 -21.88 1.23 -10.41
N ALA A 5 -20.86 1.89 -10.99
CA ALA A 5 -20.14 1.32 -12.14
C ALA A 5 -19.48 -0.04 -11.86
N THR A 6 -19.17 -0.34 -10.59
CA THR A 6 -18.66 -1.65 -10.17
C THR A 6 -19.76 -2.70 -10.27
N ASP A 7 -20.97 -2.36 -9.85
CA ASP A 7 -22.16 -3.23 -9.95
C ASP A 7 -22.48 -3.53 -11.41
N VAL A 8 -22.45 -2.51 -12.28
CA VAL A 8 -22.59 -2.69 -13.73
C VAL A 8 -21.56 -3.68 -14.27
N SER A 9 -20.32 -3.58 -13.81
CA SER A 9 -19.24 -4.47 -14.25
C SER A 9 -19.43 -5.91 -13.77
N MET A 10 -20.00 -6.09 -12.57
CA MET A 10 -20.38 -7.40 -12.03
C MET A 10 -21.54 -8.00 -12.83
N ILE A 11 -22.63 -7.24 -13.03
CA ILE A 11 -23.81 -7.67 -13.81
C ILE A 11 -23.39 -8.14 -15.19
N ALA A 12 -22.55 -7.34 -15.85
CA ALA A 12 -22.10 -7.63 -17.21
C ALA A 12 -20.91 -8.61 -17.26
N ARG A 13 -20.35 -9.03 -16.11
CA ARG A 13 -19.15 -9.88 -16.00
C ARG A 13 -17.95 -9.37 -16.80
N VAL A 14 -17.71 -8.07 -16.71
CA VAL A 14 -16.57 -7.39 -17.34
C VAL A 14 -15.75 -6.64 -16.30
N ARG A 15 -14.54 -6.20 -16.67
CA ARG A 15 -13.77 -5.30 -15.79
C ARG A 15 -14.38 -3.90 -15.82
N ARG A 16 -14.40 -3.20 -14.69
CA ARG A 16 -14.90 -1.81 -14.56
C ARG A 16 -14.45 -0.83 -15.67
N PRO A 17 -13.19 -0.84 -16.18
CA PRO A 17 -12.80 0.03 -17.29
C PRO A 17 -13.61 -0.18 -18.59
N VAL A 18 -14.19 -1.37 -18.80
CA VAL A 18 -15.05 -1.66 -19.95
C VAL A 18 -16.34 -0.84 -19.88
N VAL A 19 -16.92 -0.67 -18.70
CA VAL A 19 -18.11 0.18 -18.48
C VAL A 19 -17.80 1.64 -18.83
N SER A 20 -16.63 2.14 -18.40
CA SER A 20 -16.16 3.46 -18.78
C SER A 20 -15.93 3.61 -20.29
N MET A 21 -15.52 2.53 -20.98
CA MET A 21 -15.38 2.51 -22.44
C MET A 21 -16.73 2.51 -23.15
N TRP A 22 -17.73 1.80 -22.62
CA TRP A 22 -19.09 1.81 -23.17
C TRP A 22 -19.68 3.21 -23.14
N ARG A 23 -19.58 3.91 -22.01
CA ARG A 23 -20.00 5.31 -21.87
C ARG A 23 -19.36 6.25 -22.90
N LYS A 24 -18.09 6.03 -23.24
CA LYS A 24 -17.38 6.87 -24.22
C LYS A 24 -17.71 6.52 -25.66
N ARG A 25 -17.95 5.24 -25.96
CA ARG A 25 -18.06 4.73 -27.33
C ARG A 25 -19.50 4.69 -27.85
N TYR A 26 -20.49 4.53 -26.97
CA TYR A 26 -21.90 4.46 -27.34
C TYR A 26 -22.60 5.77 -26.97
N ALA A 27 -22.92 6.56 -28.00
CA ALA A 27 -23.63 7.83 -27.90
C ALA A 27 -24.74 7.90 -28.97
N GLY A 28 -25.76 8.73 -28.76
CA GLY A 28 -26.89 8.86 -29.68
C GLY A 28 -27.99 7.83 -29.43
N ALA A 29 -28.46 7.15 -30.47
CA ALA A 29 -29.58 6.20 -30.38
C ALA A 29 -29.26 4.94 -29.54
N ASP A 30 -28.00 4.47 -29.60
CA ASP A 30 -27.52 3.28 -28.87
C ASP A 30 -26.81 3.65 -27.55
N ALA A 31 -27.08 4.85 -27.01
CA ALA A 31 -26.33 5.39 -25.89
C ALA A 31 -26.37 4.48 -24.66
N PHE A 32 -25.20 4.27 -24.06
CA PHE A 32 -25.13 3.62 -22.76
C PHE A 32 -25.83 4.50 -21.71
N PRO A 33 -26.61 3.94 -20.76
CA PRO A 33 -27.32 4.73 -19.77
C PRO A 33 -26.41 5.71 -19.01
N GLU A 34 -26.81 6.99 -18.99
CA GLU A 34 -26.09 8.01 -18.24
C GLU A 34 -26.32 7.85 -16.73
N PRO A 35 -25.28 8.05 -15.90
CA PRO A 35 -25.47 8.06 -14.46
C PRO A 35 -26.16 9.35 -14.00
N ASP A 36 -26.70 9.30 -12.79
CA ASP A 36 -27.17 10.48 -12.07
C ASP A 36 -26.01 11.40 -11.64
N SER A 37 -26.35 12.50 -10.96
CA SER A 37 -25.37 13.47 -10.46
C SER A 37 -24.37 12.89 -9.44
N ALA A 38 -24.69 11.75 -8.80
CA ALA A 38 -23.82 11.05 -7.87
C ALA A 38 -22.96 9.97 -8.56
N GLY A 39 -23.12 9.77 -9.87
CA GLY A 39 -22.39 8.75 -10.62
C GLY A 39 -23.02 7.35 -10.54
N LEU A 40 -24.29 7.24 -10.13
CA LEU A 40 -25.04 5.99 -10.02
C LEU A 40 -25.93 5.77 -11.26
N PHE A 41 -26.11 4.52 -11.65
CA PHE A 41 -26.88 4.12 -12.83
C PHE A 41 -28.21 3.51 -12.41
N ASP A 42 -29.24 3.69 -13.23
CA ASP A 42 -30.48 2.94 -13.08
C ASP A 42 -30.26 1.48 -13.53
N ALA A 43 -30.45 0.54 -12.60
CA ALA A 43 -30.18 -0.88 -12.83
C ALA A 43 -31.03 -1.49 -13.97
N GLU A 44 -32.31 -1.14 -14.05
CA GLU A 44 -33.23 -1.67 -15.07
C GLU A 44 -32.85 -1.15 -16.45
N ARG A 45 -32.49 0.13 -16.56
CA ARG A 45 -32.00 0.71 -17.82
C ARG A 45 -30.69 0.08 -18.27
N VAL A 46 -29.77 -0.19 -17.34
CA VAL A 46 -28.49 -0.85 -17.66
C VAL A 46 -28.71 -2.28 -18.14
N VAL A 47 -29.51 -3.06 -17.41
CA VAL A 47 -29.83 -4.44 -17.80
C VAL A 47 -30.52 -4.46 -19.16
N GLY A 48 -31.53 -3.62 -19.37
CA GLY A 48 -32.21 -3.49 -20.67
C GLY A 48 -31.24 -3.21 -21.81
N TRP A 49 -30.31 -2.28 -21.62
CA TRP A 49 -29.27 -1.97 -22.61
C TRP A 49 -28.34 -3.16 -22.88
N LEU A 50 -27.88 -3.87 -21.83
CA LEU A 50 -27.00 -5.03 -21.97
C LEU A 50 -27.67 -6.16 -22.76
N THR A 51 -28.94 -6.43 -22.46
CA THR A 51 -29.75 -7.45 -23.13
C THR A 51 -30.01 -7.07 -24.59
N GLU A 52 -30.41 -5.83 -24.87
CA GLU A 52 -30.69 -5.34 -26.22
C GLU A 52 -29.44 -5.39 -27.12
N HIS A 53 -28.28 -5.05 -26.59
CA HIS A 53 -27.04 -4.94 -27.36
C HIS A 53 -26.15 -6.18 -27.31
N GLY A 54 -26.55 -7.21 -26.55
CA GLY A 54 -25.77 -8.44 -26.35
C GLY A 54 -24.35 -8.17 -25.81
N ARG A 55 -24.21 -7.22 -24.88
CA ARG A 55 -22.90 -6.77 -24.35
C ARG A 55 -22.60 -7.38 -22.98
N GLY A 56 -21.32 -7.66 -22.76
CA GLY A 56 -20.84 -8.30 -21.54
C GLY A 56 -20.60 -9.79 -21.74
N ASN A 57 -20.17 -10.46 -20.67
CA ASN A 57 -19.96 -11.90 -20.62
C ASN A 57 -21.08 -12.62 -19.85
N ASN A 58 -22.07 -11.88 -19.32
CA ASN A 58 -23.24 -12.45 -18.68
C ASN A 58 -24.36 -12.66 -19.72
N PRO A 59 -24.78 -13.90 -20.00
CA PRO A 59 -25.84 -14.16 -20.97
C PRO A 59 -27.24 -13.74 -20.47
N GLN A 60 -27.42 -13.58 -19.16
CA GLN A 60 -28.72 -13.30 -18.52
C GLN A 60 -28.56 -12.23 -17.42
N PRO A 61 -28.23 -10.97 -17.78
CA PRO A 61 -27.99 -9.89 -16.82
C PRO A 61 -29.22 -9.57 -15.94
N GLU A 62 -30.43 -9.87 -16.41
CA GLU A 62 -31.69 -9.67 -15.67
C GLU A 62 -31.79 -10.51 -14.40
N ARG A 63 -31.14 -11.68 -14.35
CA ARG A 63 -31.13 -12.56 -13.17
C ARG A 63 -30.38 -11.96 -11.98
N ALA A 64 -29.52 -10.96 -12.20
CA ALA A 64 -28.77 -10.30 -11.13
C ALA A 64 -29.59 -9.23 -10.38
N LEU A 65 -30.75 -8.79 -10.90
CA LEU A 65 -31.53 -7.69 -10.32
C LEU A 65 -32.01 -7.96 -8.88
N PRO A 66 -32.60 -9.12 -8.53
CA PRO A 66 -33.04 -9.38 -7.15
C PRO A 66 -31.89 -9.33 -6.15
N LEU A 67 -30.76 -9.96 -6.48
CA LEU A 67 -29.57 -9.95 -5.62
C LEU A 67 -29.05 -8.53 -5.40
N LEU A 68 -29.01 -7.71 -6.45
CA LEU A 68 -28.58 -6.31 -6.32
C LEU A 68 -29.47 -5.52 -5.36
N GLY A 69 -30.78 -5.77 -5.35
CA GLY A 69 -31.70 -5.21 -4.37
C GLY A 69 -31.26 -5.52 -2.95
N MET A 70 -30.98 -6.79 -2.67
CA MET A 70 -30.50 -7.25 -1.36
C MET A 70 -29.12 -6.67 -1.02
N LEU A 71 -28.24 -6.52 -2.01
CA LEU A 71 -26.90 -5.95 -1.84
C LEU A 71 -26.94 -4.48 -1.45
N VAL A 72 -27.90 -3.70 -1.96
CA VAL A 72 -28.06 -2.29 -1.54
C VAL A 72 -28.31 -2.21 -0.03
N GLU A 73 -29.15 -3.09 0.51
CA GLU A 73 -29.40 -3.17 1.95
C GLU A 73 -28.15 -3.67 2.71
N ALA A 74 -27.54 -4.75 2.24
CA ALA A 74 -26.36 -5.38 2.84
C ALA A 74 -25.14 -4.45 2.93
N ARG A 75 -25.03 -3.43 2.07
CA ARG A 75 -23.97 -2.41 2.15
C ARG A 75 -24.11 -1.48 3.35
N THR A 76 -25.29 -1.41 3.93
CA THR A 76 -25.60 -0.49 5.04
C THR A 76 -25.94 -1.23 6.34
N ASP A 77 -26.30 -2.50 6.25
CA ASP A 77 -26.69 -3.33 7.39
C ASP A 77 -25.88 -4.63 7.43
N VAL A 78 -25.11 -4.79 8.51
CA VAL A 78 -24.29 -5.98 8.76
C VAL A 78 -25.17 -7.23 8.90
N ALA A 79 -26.36 -7.13 9.49
CA ALA A 79 -27.25 -8.28 9.64
C ALA A 79 -27.70 -8.81 8.26
N ARG A 80 -28.16 -7.91 7.38
CA ARG A 80 -28.55 -8.26 6.01
C ARG A 80 -27.41 -8.83 5.19
N ALA A 81 -26.20 -8.28 5.35
CA ALA A 81 -25.00 -8.85 4.76
C ALA A 81 -24.70 -10.27 5.27
N MET A 82 -24.93 -10.53 6.56
CA MET A 82 -24.73 -11.87 7.14
C MET A 82 -25.80 -12.86 6.72
N ASP A 83 -27.05 -12.43 6.54
CA ASP A 83 -28.11 -13.24 5.94
C ASP A 83 -27.71 -13.70 4.53
N LEU A 84 -27.28 -12.75 3.69
CA LEU A 84 -26.86 -13.06 2.32
C LEU A 84 -25.64 -14.01 2.28
N SER A 85 -24.64 -13.74 3.12
CA SER A 85 -23.47 -14.61 3.25
C SER A 85 -23.83 -16.01 3.77
N ALA A 86 -24.80 -16.11 4.69
CA ALA A 86 -25.27 -17.38 5.23
C ALA A 86 -26.04 -18.20 4.18
N VAL A 87 -26.96 -17.58 3.44
CA VAL A 87 -27.71 -18.24 2.37
C VAL A 87 -26.78 -18.67 1.23
N LEU A 88 -25.77 -17.87 0.89
CA LEU A 88 -24.76 -18.27 -0.09
C LEU A 88 -23.99 -19.51 0.36
N ALA A 89 -23.57 -19.57 1.63
CA ALA A 89 -22.90 -20.76 2.18
C ALA A 89 -23.84 -21.98 2.23
N PHE A 90 -25.10 -21.78 2.58
CA PHE A 90 -26.10 -22.84 2.58
C PHE A 90 -26.37 -23.39 1.18
N ARG A 91 -26.52 -22.51 0.18
CA ARG A 91 -26.68 -22.88 -1.23
C ARG A 91 -25.48 -23.64 -1.78
N ALA A 92 -24.27 -23.29 -1.36
CA ALA A 92 -23.07 -24.03 -1.71
C ALA A 92 -23.06 -25.44 -1.09
N ALA A 93 -23.43 -25.57 0.19
CA ALA A 93 -23.44 -26.85 0.89
C ALA A 93 -24.56 -27.79 0.43
N TYR A 94 -25.76 -27.25 0.14
CA TYR A 94 -26.94 -28.02 -0.25
C TYR A 94 -26.91 -28.46 -1.72
N GLY A 95 -26.45 -27.59 -2.62
CA GLY A 95 -26.47 -27.83 -4.06
C GLY A 95 -27.62 -27.15 -4.79
N GLU A 96 -27.80 -27.50 -6.08
CA GLU A 96 -28.70 -26.81 -7.02
C GLU A 96 -30.19 -26.97 -6.72
N GLU A 97 -30.56 -28.05 -6.04
CA GLU A 97 -31.95 -28.38 -5.71
C GLU A 97 -32.54 -27.54 -4.57
N LEU A 98 -31.73 -26.68 -3.93
CA LEU A 98 -32.13 -25.94 -2.72
C LEU A 98 -33.41 -25.13 -2.90
N VAL A 99 -33.53 -24.39 -3.99
CA VAL A 99 -34.68 -23.49 -4.21
C VAL A 99 -35.97 -24.28 -4.40
N ASP A 100 -35.91 -25.36 -5.18
CA ASP A 100 -37.05 -26.23 -5.46
C ASP A 100 -37.50 -26.97 -4.19
N ASP A 101 -36.58 -27.47 -3.38
CA ASP A 101 -36.88 -28.16 -2.13
C ASP A 101 -37.44 -27.22 -1.06
N LEU A 102 -36.93 -25.99 -0.98
CA LEU A 102 -37.49 -24.95 -0.12
C LEU A 102 -38.92 -24.59 -0.51
N ALA A 103 -39.22 -24.54 -1.81
CA ALA A 103 -40.55 -24.25 -2.32
C ALA A 103 -41.53 -25.42 -2.11
N ALA A 104 -41.07 -26.66 -2.28
CA ALA A 104 -41.90 -27.87 -2.16
C ALA A 104 -42.16 -28.25 -0.70
N HIS A 105 -41.10 -28.36 0.12
CA HIS A 105 -41.21 -28.76 1.52
C HIS A 105 -40.07 -28.22 2.38
N ARG A 106 -40.16 -26.92 2.70
CA ARG A 106 -39.20 -26.20 3.54
C ARG A 106 -38.74 -26.94 4.80
N GLY A 107 -39.64 -27.64 5.49
CA GLY A 107 -39.28 -28.41 6.70
C GLY A 107 -38.29 -29.55 6.43
N ALA A 108 -38.41 -30.24 5.28
CA ALA A 108 -37.45 -31.29 4.90
C ALA A 108 -36.12 -30.68 4.44
N ALA A 109 -36.15 -29.61 3.65
CA ALA A 109 -34.94 -28.93 3.20
C ALA A 109 -34.07 -28.44 4.39
N LEU A 110 -34.73 -27.99 5.47
CA LEU A 110 -34.08 -27.57 6.71
C LEU A 110 -33.77 -28.73 7.68
N GLY A 111 -34.37 -29.90 7.48
CA GLY A 111 -34.23 -31.04 8.39
C GLY A 111 -32.81 -31.62 8.49
N GLY A 112 -31.95 -31.32 7.52
CA GLY A 112 -30.53 -31.71 7.50
C GLY A 112 -29.53 -30.58 7.75
N LEU A 113 -30.00 -29.41 8.21
CA LEU A 113 -29.18 -28.18 8.26
C LEU A 113 -27.86 -28.35 9.03
N ASP A 114 -27.86 -29.06 10.16
CA ASP A 114 -26.65 -29.30 10.96
C ASP A 114 -25.61 -30.16 10.22
N ALA A 115 -26.04 -31.07 9.34
CA ALA A 115 -25.14 -31.88 8.53
C ALA A 115 -24.48 -31.04 7.42
N TRP A 116 -25.21 -30.06 6.89
CA TRP A 116 -24.71 -29.12 5.90
C TRP A 116 -23.80 -28.05 6.53
N ASP A 117 -24.15 -27.55 7.72
CA ASP A 117 -23.40 -26.51 8.44
C ASP A 117 -22.26 -27.08 9.30
N ARG A 118 -21.32 -27.76 8.64
CA ARG A 118 -20.19 -28.46 9.29
C ARG A 118 -19.34 -27.58 10.22
N LEU A 119 -19.30 -26.27 9.95
CA LEU A 119 -18.54 -25.28 10.72
C LEU A 119 -19.39 -24.40 11.63
N HIS A 120 -20.69 -24.73 11.81
CA HIS A 120 -21.64 -23.97 12.63
C HIS A 120 -21.58 -22.46 12.35
N CYS A 121 -21.69 -22.10 11.07
CA CYS A 121 -21.41 -20.78 10.55
C CYS A 121 -22.60 -20.12 9.84
N PHE A 122 -23.67 -20.85 9.49
CA PHE A 122 -24.83 -20.26 8.79
C PHE A 122 -26.20 -20.74 9.29
N GLY A 123 -26.28 -21.84 10.02
CA GLY A 123 -27.56 -22.48 10.37
C GLY A 123 -28.48 -21.56 11.17
N SER A 124 -27.93 -20.82 12.14
CA SER A 124 -28.72 -19.91 12.97
C SER A 124 -29.35 -18.77 12.16
N GLU A 125 -28.61 -18.17 11.23
CA GLU A 125 -29.10 -17.10 10.37
C GLU A 125 -30.09 -17.62 9.32
N VAL A 126 -29.83 -18.79 8.73
CA VAL A 126 -30.77 -19.44 7.80
C VAL A 126 -32.12 -19.71 8.45
N LEU A 127 -32.13 -20.18 9.70
CA LEU A 127 -33.38 -20.38 10.45
C LEU A 127 -34.06 -19.05 10.79
N ALA A 128 -33.29 -18.04 11.17
CA ALA A 128 -33.80 -16.72 11.55
C ALA A 128 -34.48 -15.96 10.39
N LEU A 129 -34.06 -16.23 9.15
CA LEU A 129 -34.62 -15.59 7.94
C LEU A 129 -36.12 -15.83 7.74
N GLY A 130 -36.70 -16.89 8.33
CA GLY A 130 -38.13 -17.14 8.22
C GLY A 130 -38.58 -17.15 6.75
N ASP A 131 -39.75 -16.61 6.44
CA ASP A 131 -40.33 -16.68 5.09
C ASP A 131 -39.48 -16.01 4.00
N GLY A 132 -38.53 -15.13 4.38
CA GLY A 132 -37.59 -14.51 3.45
C GLY A 132 -36.49 -15.45 2.93
N LEU A 133 -36.35 -16.66 3.50
CA LEU A 133 -35.31 -17.61 3.08
C LEU A 133 -35.45 -18.02 1.61
N THR A 134 -36.66 -18.38 1.17
CA THR A 134 -36.89 -18.86 -0.21
C THR A 134 -36.59 -17.77 -1.24
N GLU A 135 -36.97 -16.53 -0.96
CA GLU A 135 -36.67 -15.38 -1.83
C GLU A 135 -35.16 -15.10 -1.90
N THR A 136 -34.49 -15.11 -0.74
CA THR A 136 -33.04 -14.91 -0.67
C THR A 136 -32.27 -16.03 -1.38
N ALA A 137 -32.70 -17.28 -1.19
CA ALA A 137 -32.12 -18.44 -1.84
C ALA A 137 -32.29 -18.37 -3.37
N ALA A 138 -33.48 -17.99 -3.85
CA ALA A 138 -33.73 -17.82 -5.28
C ALA A 138 -32.86 -16.69 -5.88
N ALA A 139 -32.68 -15.57 -5.18
CA ALA A 139 -31.83 -14.47 -5.62
C ALA A 139 -30.34 -14.87 -5.67
N VAL A 140 -29.87 -15.64 -4.68
CA VAL A 140 -28.51 -16.20 -4.64
C VAL A 140 -28.33 -17.22 -5.76
N ASP A 141 -29.26 -18.15 -5.92
CA ASP A 141 -29.20 -19.19 -6.94
C ASP A 141 -29.18 -18.60 -8.35
N ALA A 142 -30.03 -17.60 -8.63
CA ALA A 142 -30.05 -16.92 -9.92
C ALA A 142 -28.76 -16.16 -10.25
N PHE A 143 -27.98 -15.80 -9.24
CA PHE A 143 -26.67 -15.16 -9.40
C PHE A 143 -25.54 -16.16 -9.65
N LEU A 144 -25.65 -17.35 -9.06
CA LEU A 144 -24.74 -18.46 -9.32
C LEU A 144 -25.05 -19.06 -10.70
N ASP A 145 -24.01 -19.39 -11.46
CA ASP A 145 -24.17 -20.22 -12.65
C ASP A 145 -22.90 -21.02 -12.94
N GLU A 146 -22.91 -21.81 -14.01
CA GLU A 146 -21.78 -22.67 -14.41
C GLU A 146 -20.42 -21.95 -14.50
N ARG A 147 -20.40 -20.63 -14.74
CA ARG A 147 -19.17 -19.83 -14.90
C ARG A 147 -18.84 -18.97 -13.70
N PHE A 148 -19.76 -18.84 -12.74
CA PHE A 148 -19.60 -18.02 -11.54
C PHE A 148 -20.03 -18.82 -10.32
N GLY A 149 -19.06 -19.58 -9.76
CA GLY A 149 -19.29 -20.50 -8.66
C GLY A 149 -19.43 -19.81 -7.29
N ALA A 150 -19.82 -20.59 -6.29
CA ALA A 150 -20.07 -20.10 -4.93
C ALA A 150 -18.86 -19.43 -4.27
N ALA A 151 -17.65 -19.96 -4.48
CA ALA A 151 -16.42 -19.38 -3.94
C ALA A 151 -16.11 -17.99 -4.52
N ASP A 152 -16.34 -17.80 -5.83
CA ASP A 152 -16.16 -16.50 -6.48
C ASP A 152 -17.24 -15.52 -6.06
N ALA A 153 -18.49 -15.97 -5.88
CA ALA A 153 -19.56 -15.18 -5.30
C ALA A 153 -19.26 -14.75 -3.86
N MET A 154 -18.69 -15.64 -3.04
CA MET A 154 -18.33 -15.34 -1.66
C MET A 154 -17.19 -14.32 -1.59
N ARG A 155 -16.15 -14.50 -2.43
CA ARG A 155 -15.03 -13.54 -2.56
C ARG A 155 -15.54 -12.18 -3.04
N TRP A 156 -16.41 -12.17 -4.04
CA TRP A 156 -17.01 -10.94 -4.54
C TRP A 156 -17.84 -10.22 -3.47
N LEU A 157 -18.68 -10.96 -2.73
CA LEU A 157 -19.44 -10.42 -1.60
C LEU A 157 -18.48 -9.81 -0.56
N ALA A 158 -17.42 -10.52 -0.18
CA ALA A 158 -16.43 -10.04 0.77
C ALA A 158 -15.76 -8.73 0.31
N ASP A 159 -15.19 -8.71 -0.90
CA ASP A 159 -14.35 -7.60 -1.36
C ASP A 159 -15.16 -6.37 -1.80
N ASP A 160 -16.26 -6.57 -2.55
CA ASP A 160 -17.03 -5.49 -3.15
C ASP A 160 -18.23 -5.04 -2.31
N CYS A 161 -18.72 -5.87 -1.38
CA CYS A 161 -19.76 -5.48 -0.43
C CYS A 161 -19.19 -5.26 0.97
N LEU A 162 -18.68 -6.31 1.61
CA LEU A 162 -18.37 -6.28 3.05
C LEU A 162 -17.21 -5.34 3.37
N VAL A 163 -16.02 -5.58 2.81
CA VAL A 163 -14.81 -4.78 3.06
C VAL A 163 -14.99 -3.32 2.62
N ARG A 164 -15.70 -3.10 1.52
CA ARG A 164 -15.88 -1.77 0.94
C ARG A 164 -16.84 -0.89 1.75
N HIS A 165 -17.89 -1.48 2.34
CA HIS A 165 -19.00 -0.71 2.89
C HIS A 165 -19.20 -0.90 4.40
N LEU A 166 -18.75 -2.01 4.98
CA LEU A 166 -19.01 -2.33 6.38
C LEU A 166 -17.75 -2.14 7.24
N PRO A 167 -17.76 -1.25 8.25
CA PRO A 167 -16.57 -0.95 9.06
C PRO A 167 -15.89 -2.17 9.72
N PRO A 168 -16.61 -3.17 10.28
CA PRO A 168 -15.96 -4.35 10.88
C PRO A 168 -15.13 -5.15 9.86
N PHE A 169 -15.65 -5.31 8.64
CA PHE A 169 -14.97 -6.03 7.57
C PHE A 169 -13.83 -5.22 6.96
N ALA A 170 -14.02 -3.90 6.80
CA ALA A 170 -12.97 -3.00 6.36
C ALA A 170 -11.75 -3.04 7.33
N ALA A 171 -12.01 -3.12 8.64
CA ALA A 171 -11.00 -3.19 9.67
C ALA A 171 -10.19 -4.49 9.61
N ALA A 172 -10.85 -5.64 9.38
CA ALA A 172 -10.21 -6.95 9.28
C ALA A 172 -9.64 -7.27 7.88
N GLY A 173 -10.04 -6.53 6.85
CA GLY A 173 -9.66 -6.80 5.46
C GLY A 173 -8.22 -6.44 5.09
N LEU A 174 -7.61 -7.29 4.28
CA LEU A 174 -6.33 -7.06 3.61
C LEU A 174 -6.54 -6.72 2.13
N SER A 175 -5.57 -6.04 1.52
CA SER A 175 -5.56 -5.91 0.06
C SER A 175 -5.25 -7.26 -0.59
N ASP A 176 -5.77 -7.49 -1.79
CA ASP A 176 -5.53 -8.70 -2.60
C ASP A 176 -4.05 -9.12 -2.64
N ALA A 177 -3.14 -8.18 -2.88
CA ALA A 177 -1.70 -8.45 -2.91
C ALA A 177 -1.14 -8.88 -1.54
N ALA A 178 -1.62 -8.29 -0.43
CA ALA A 178 -1.17 -8.65 0.91
C ALA A 178 -1.76 -10.00 1.36
N ALA A 179 -3.04 -10.21 1.10
CA ALA A 179 -3.73 -11.46 1.38
C ALA A 179 -3.13 -12.64 0.61
N GLY A 180 -2.86 -12.45 -0.69
CA GLY A 180 -2.19 -13.45 -1.52
C GLY A 180 -0.72 -13.70 -1.14
N LEU A 181 -0.02 -12.72 -0.53
CA LEU A 181 1.28 -12.96 0.09
C LEU A 181 1.14 -13.86 1.31
N VAL A 182 0.22 -13.54 2.23
CA VAL A 182 0.01 -14.31 3.47
C VAL A 182 -0.38 -15.75 3.15
N ALA A 183 -1.34 -15.97 2.25
CA ALA A 183 -1.77 -17.30 1.84
C ALA A 183 -0.62 -18.13 1.24
N ARG A 184 0.16 -17.56 0.30
CA ARG A 184 1.30 -18.27 -0.30
C ARG A 184 2.44 -18.52 0.69
N ALA A 185 2.68 -17.59 1.62
CA ALA A 185 3.66 -17.80 2.68
C ALA A 185 3.22 -18.91 3.63
N ALA A 186 1.94 -18.93 4.03
CA ALA A 186 1.38 -19.96 4.89
C ALA A 186 1.46 -21.36 4.26
N VAL A 187 1.04 -21.49 2.99
CA VAL A 187 1.16 -22.72 2.20
C VAL A 187 2.61 -23.17 2.10
N GLY A 188 3.52 -22.29 1.66
CA GLY A 188 4.92 -22.65 1.49
C GLY A 188 5.63 -23.05 2.80
N LEU A 189 5.19 -22.50 3.94
CA LEU A 189 5.68 -22.89 5.25
C LEU A 189 5.09 -24.23 5.72
N ALA A 190 3.82 -24.49 5.43
CA ALA A 190 3.17 -25.75 5.79
C ALA A 190 3.76 -26.93 5.03
N ASP A 191 4.18 -26.73 3.78
CA ASP A 191 4.87 -27.74 2.96
C ASP A 191 6.23 -28.18 3.55
N LEU A 192 6.79 -27.41 4.50
CA LEU A 192 8.00 -27.82 5.23
C LEU A 192 7.71 -28.84 6.34
N SER A 193 6.45 -28.92 6.79
CA SER A 193 6.03 -29.84 7.85
C SER A 193 5.79 -31.24 7.28
N PRO A 194 6.19 -32.31 7.99
CA PRO A 194 5.78 -33.68 7.67
C PRO A 194 4.26 -33.89 7.72
N GLN A 195 3.55 -33.05 8.49
CA GLN A 195 2.10 -33.02 8.61
C GLN A 195 1.64 -31.59 8.28
N PRO A 196 1.48 -31.25 6.99
CA PRO A 196 1.06 -29.92 6.58
C PRO A 196 -0.34 -29.63 7.12
N SER A 197 -0.52 -28.46 7.72
CA SER A 197 -1.81 -27.97 8.20
C SER A 197 -1.74 -26.45 8.42
N LEU A 198 -2.86 -25.76 8.19
CA LEU A 198 -2.96 -24.30 8.29
C LEU A 198 -4.01 -23.91 9.33
N LEU A 199 -3.74 -22.90 10.14
CA LEU A 199 -4.66 -22.41 11.14
C LEU A 199 -4.84 -20.90 11.05
N ASP A 200 -6.07 -20.44 10.92
CA ASP A 200 -6.43 -19.04 11.19
C ASP A 200 -6.59 -18.83 12.70
N SER A 201 -5.50 -18.41 13.35
CA SER A 201 -5.44 -18.15 14.80
C SER A 201 -6.27 -16.92 15.17
N ALA A 202 -6.43 -15.97 14.25
CA ALA A 202 -7.27 -14.79 14.49
C ALA A 202 -8.77 -15.09 14.47
N GLY A 203 -9.19 -16.19 13.84
CA GLY A 203 -10.60 -16.53 13.62
C GLY A 203 -11.33 -15.58 12.67
N THR A 204 -10.65 -14.60 12.09
CA THR A 204 -11.21 -13.49 11.29
C THR A 204 -10.48 -13.30 9.96
N GLY A 205 -9.67 -14.28 9.55
CA GLY A 205 -8.76 -14.24 8.41
C GLY A 205 -9.41 -14.43 7.03
N PHE A 206 -10.69 -14.05 6.84
CA PHE A 206 -11.41 -14.30 5.58
C PHE A 206 -10.62 -13.83 4.35
N SER A 207 -9.94 -12.69 4.46
CA SER A 207 -9.24 -12.07 3.35
C SER A 207 -8.08 -12.92 2.83
N TRP A 208 -7.34 -13.64 3.68
CA TRP A 208 -6.25 -14.49 3.20
C TRP A 208 -6.72 -15.92 2.89
N LEU A 209 -7.73 -16.41 3.62
CA LEU A 209 -8.35 -17.72 3.39
C LEU A 209 -8.92 -17.86 1.97
N GLN A 210 -9.54 -16.79 1.44
CA GLN A 210 -10.06 -16.78 0.07
C GLN A 210 -8.98 -16.87 -1.03
N HIS A 211 -7.68 -16.76 -0.68
CA HIS A 211 -6.55 -16.94 -1.60
C HIS A 211 -5.84 -18.28 -1.44
N LEU A 212 -6.35 -19.18 -0.59
CA LEU A 212 -5.86 -20.55 -0.54
C LEU A 212 -6.08 -21.24 -1.90
N PRO A 213 -5.18 -22.15 -2.30
CA PRO A 213 -5.38 -22.93 -3.50
C PRO A 213 -6.63 -23.82 -3.32
N PRO A 214 -7.51 -23.92 -4.33
CA PRO A 214 -8.72 -24.76 -4.23
C PRO A 214 -8.42 -26.21 -3.89
N GLU A 215 -7.32 -26.76 -4.42
CA GLU A 215 -6.91 -28.15 -4.22
C GLU A 215 -5.89 -28.32 -3.08
N TRP A 216 -5.97 -27.50 -2.02
CA TRP A 216 -5.11 -27.67 -0.85
C TRP A 216 -5.39 -29.02 -0.16
N PRO A 217 -4.41 -29.94 -0.07
CA PRO A 217 -4.67 -31.33 0.32
C PRO A 217 -4.70 -31.56 1.85
N ALA A 218 -4.43 -30.54 2.64
CA ALA A 218 -4.21 -30.63 4.08
C ALA A 218 -5.31 -29.92 4.88
N PRO A 219 -5.48 -30.25 6.18
CA PRO A 219 -6.48 -29.62 7.01
C PRO A 219 -6.29 -28.10 7.13
N VAL A 220 -7.41 -27.37 7.23
CA VAL A 220 -7.45 -25.93 7.48
C VAL A 220 -8.31 -25.62 8.72
N GLY A 221 -7.64 -25.25 9.80
CA GLY A 221 -8.25 -24.89 11.06
C GLY A 221 -8.65 -23.42 11.11
N ILE A 222 -9.66 -23.11 11.91
CA ILE A 222 -10.04 -21.74 12.25
C ILE A 222 -10.46 -21.66 13.71
N ARG A 223 -9.96 -20.66 14.43
CA ARG A 223 -10.44 -20.39 15.79
C ARG A 223 -11.84 -19.80 15.75
N ILE A 224 -12.67 -20.24 16.70
CA ILE A 224 -14.05 -19.78 16.79
C ILE A 224 -14.06 -18.33 17.27
N ASP A 225 -14.55 -17.45 16.40
CA ASP A 225 -14.90 -16.07 16.67
C ASP A 225 -16.38 -15.86 16.29
N GLU A 226 -17.19 -15.43 17.25
CA GLU A 226 -18.65 -15.24 17.09
C GLU A 226 -19.03 -13.84 16.59
N SER A 227 -18.06 -13.04 16.16
CA SER A 227 -18.37 -11.80 15.43
C SER A 227 -18.92 -12.12 14.03
N PRO A 228 -19.59 -11.15 13.38
CA PRO A 228 -19.97 -11.28 11.98
C PRO A 228 -18.78 -11.61 11.07
N VAL A 229 -17.58 -11.07 11.35
CA VAL A 229 -16.37 -11.35 10.58
C VAL A 229 -15.95 -12.80 10.77
N GLY A 230 -15.95 -13.31 12.00
CA GLY A 230 -15.54 -14.68 12.30
C GLY A 230 -16.48 -15.73 11.71
N ARG A 231 -17.80 -15.51 11.76
CA ARG A 231 -18.76 -16.37 11.06
C ARG A 231 -18.56 -16.35 9.55
N HIS A 232 -18.33 -15.18 8.97
CA HIS A 232 -18.03 -15.07 7.54
C HIS A 232 -16.72 -15.78 7.16
N SER A 233 -15.66 -15.69 7.98
CA SER A 233 -14.42 -16.44 7.78
C SER A 233 -14.64 -17.96 7.76
N ARG A 234 -15.49 -18.49 8.64
CA ARG A 234 -15.90 -19.90 8.60
C ARG A 234 -16.69 -20.24 7.33
N ARG A 235 -17.56 -19.35 6.86
CA ARG A 235 -18.29 -19.54 5.58
C ARG A 235 -17.37 -19.58 4.37
N VAL A 236 -16.31 -18.76 4.35
CA VAL A 236 -15.28 -18.84 3.29
C VAL A 236 -14.69 -20.25 3.24
N LEU A 237 -14.33 -20.82 4.39
CA LEU A 237 -13.81 -22.18 4.46
C LEU A 237 -14.83 -23.24 4.03
N GLN A 238 -16.08 -23.12 4.48
CA GLN A 238 -17.16 -24.03 4.12
C GLN A 238 -17.40 -24.04 2.61
N VAL A 239 -17.42 -22.87 1.97
CA VAL A 239 -17.67 -22.71 0.53
C VAL A 239 -16.49 -23.13 -0.33
N GLY A 240 -15.26 -22.99 0.16
CA GLY A 240 -14.07 -23.44 -0.56
C GLY A 240 -13.83 -24.96 -0.48
N GLU A 241 -14.70 -25.71 0.19
CA GLU A 241 -14.70 -27.17 0.27
C GLU A 241 -13.40 -27.81 0.80
N TRP A 242 -12.56 -27.05 1.51
CA TRP A 242 -11.38 -27.58 2.17
C TRP A 242 -11.77 -28.54 3.31
N ASP A 243 -10.83 -29.41 3.70
CA ASP A 243 -10.91 -30.18 4.95
C ASP A 243 -10.78 -29.24 6.16
N ALA A 244 -11.86 -28.51 6.44
CA ALA A 244 -11.88 -27.40 7.36
C ALA A 244 -12.48 -27.78 8.71
N LEU A 245 -11.89 -27.27 9.79
CA LEU A 245 -12.29 -27.59 11.17
C LEU A 245 -12.31 -26.32 12.02
N ALA A 246 -13.39 -26.12 12.77
CA ALA A 246 -13.42 -25.12 13.84
C ALA A 246 -12.70 -25.68 15.07
N VAL A 247 -11.67 -24.99 15.56
CA VAL A 247 -10.81 -25.50 16.65
C VAL A 247 -10.83 -24.63 17.91
N PRO A 248 -10.76 -25.24 19.11
CA PRO A 248 -10.69 -24.50 20.37
C PRO A 248 -9.26 -24.05 20.73
N ASP A 249 -8.25 -24.77 20.25
CA ASP A 249 -6.83 -24.51 20.51
C ASP A 249 -5.96 -24.59 19.25
N GLU A 250 -4.70 -24.17 19.39
CA GLU A 250 -3.75 -23.98 18.30
C GLU A 250 -2.70 -25.10 18.22
N ARG A 251 -2.78 -26.12 19.08
CA ARG A 251 -1.73 -27.16 19.19
C ARG A 251 -1.82 -28.16 18.05
N GLY A 252 -0.66 -28.68 17.62
CA GLY A 252 -0.60 -29.66 16.53
C GLY A 252 -0.79 -29.09 15.12
N TRP A 253 -1.01 -27.78 14.98
CA TRP A 253 -1.08 -27.10 13.68
C TRP A 253 0.31 -26.65 13.23
N ALA A 254 0.70 -27.01 12.00
CA ALA A 254 2.03 -26.72 11.47
C ALA A 254 2.25 -25.22 11.28
N VAL A 255 1.26 -24.52 10.70
CA VAL A 255 1.33 -23.06 10.51
C VAL A 255 0.12 -22.38 11.10
N ALA A 256 0.34 -21.40 11.98
CA ALA A 256 -0.68 -20.48 12.47
C ALA A 256 -0.52 -19.09 11.83
N VAL A 257 -1.59 -18.54 11.30
CA VAL A 257 -1.65 -17.17 10.77
C VAL A 257 -2.49 -16.31 11.72
N ASP A 258 -1.91 -15.21 12.18
CA ASP A 258 -2.61 -14.24 13.03
C ASP A 258 -2.56 -12.84 12.41
N ALA A 259 -3.70 -12.41 11.85
CA ALA A 259 -3.89 -11.07 11.30
C ALA A 259 -4.38 -10.08 12.39
N ALA A 260 -3.51 -9.77 13.34
CA ALA A 260 -3.75 -8.85 14.44
C ALA A 260 -3.67 -7.36 14.00
N LEU A 261 -4.64 -6.90 13.22
CA LEU A 261 -4.63 -5.55 12.63
C LEU A 261 -5.00 -4.43 13.61
N ASP A 262 -5.90 -4.69 14.57
CA ASP A 262 -6.37 -3.73 15.58
C ASP A 262 -6.14 -4.19 17.02
N ALA A 263 -5.32 -5.23 17.23
CA ALA A 263 -5.01 -5.71 18.57
C ALA A 263 -4.22 -4.65 19.37
N ASP A 264 -4.45 -4.62 20.69
CA ASP A 264 -3.59 -3.86 21.61
C ASP A 264 -2.15 -4.38 21.52
N PRO A 265 -1.10 -3.53 21.69
CA PRO A 265 0.28 -3.99 21.59
C PRO A 265 0.61 -5.18 22.51
N SER A 266 0.09 -5.19 23.75
CA SER A 266 0.34 -6.27 24.70
C SER A 266 -0.29 -7.59 24.25
N GLU A 267 -1.52 -7.53 23.76
CA GLU A 267 -2.24 -8.68 23.21
C GLU A 267 -1.56 -9.21 21.95
N LEU A 268 -1.12 -8.32 21.05
CA LEU A 268 -0.44 -8.67 19.82
C LEU A 268 0.86 -9.45 20.08
N PHE A 269 1.66 -9.05 21.06
CA PHE A 269 2.88 -9.81 21.41
C PHE A 269 2.59 -11.10 22.15
N ALA A 270 1.56 -11.14 23.00
CA ALA A 270 1.12 -12.37 23.65
C ALA A 270 0.64 -13.41 22.61
N ARG A 271 -0.10 -12.95 21.60
CA ARG A 271 -0.56 -13.78 20.48
C ARG A 271 0.55 -14.15 19.49
N ALA A 272 1.66 -13.42 19.48
CA ALA A 272 2.81 -13.76 18.67
C ALA A 272 3.63 -14.94 19.24
N ALA A 273 3.40 -15.33 20.50
CA ALA A 273 4.02 -16.51 21.10
C ALA A 273 3.55 -17.80 20.40
N LEU A 274 4.42 -18.81 20.34
CA LEU A 274 4.09 -20.11 19.76
C LEU A 274 3.14 -20.88 20.67
N GLY A 275 2.16 -21.57 20.06
CA GLY A 275 1.29 -22.50 20.77
C GLY A 275 1.91 -23.90 20.97
N ASP A 276 2.90 -24.25 20.16
CA ASP A 276 3.61 -25.53 20.11
C ASP A 276 5.04 -25.30 19.59
N ASP A 277 6.01 -26.08 20.06
CA ASP A 277 7.44 -25.91 19.73
C ASP A 277 7.70 -26.13 18.24
N ARG A 278 6.93 -26.98 17.56
CA ARG A 278 7.07 -27.27 16.12
C ARG A 278 6.21 -26.40 15.22
N GLN A 279 5.40 -25.50 15.78
CA GLN A 279 4.56 -24.61 15.01
C GLN A 279 5.37 -23.44 14.45
N VAL A 280 5.05 -23.04 13.22
CA VAL A 280 5.48 -21.77 12.64
C VAL A 280 4.31 -20.80 12.69
N ARG A 281 4.57 -19.55 13.06
CA ARG A 281 3.54 -18.51 13.12
C ARG A 281 3.87 -17.33 12.22
N LEU A 282 2.88 -16.93 11.43
CA LEU A 282 2.88 -15.68 10.66
C LEU A 282 2.02 -14.67 11.39
N VAL A 283 2.63 -13.60 11.90
CA VAL A 283 1.90 -12.51 12.57
C VAL A 283 1.90 -11.29 11.67
N LEU A 284 0.72 -10.82 11.31
CA LEU A 284 0.53 -9.61 10.52
C LEU A 284 -0.11 -8.52 11.39
N GLY A 285 0.51 -7.35 11.43
CA GLY A 285 -0.02 -6.24 12.21
C GLY A 285 0.61 -4.90 11.83
N PRO A 286 0.28 -3.81 12.55
CA PRO A 286 0.80 -2.49 12.24
C PRO A 286 2.33 -2.43 12.34
N ALA A 287 3.00 -1.94 11.28
CA ALA A 287 4.45 -1.83 11.24
C ALA A 287 5.02 -0.95 12.36
N ARG A 288 4.21 -0.01 12.88
CA ARG A 288 4.60 0.82 14.02
C ARG A 288 4.91 0.01 15.29
N LEU A 289 4.23 -1.14 15.47
CA LEU A 289 4.37 -2.00 16.65
C LEU A 289 5.41 -3.10 16.37
N LEU A 290 5.32 -3.70 15.18
CA LEU A 290 6.11 -4.88 14.82
C LEU A 290 7.52 -4.55 14.28
N ALA A 291 7.72 -3.40 13.64
CA ALA A 291 9.00 -3.08 12.97
C ALA A 291 9.65 -1.77 13.45
N ASP A 292 8.86 -0.73 13.69
CA ASP A 292 9.34 0.59 14.07
C ASP A 292 9.44 0.73 15.62
N PRO A 293 10.17 1.72 16.15
CA PRO A 293 10.34 1.89 17.60
C PRO A 293 9.12 2.59 18.23
N ALA A 294 7.95 1.95 18.21
CA ALA A 294 6.77 2.38 18.94
C ALA A 294 6.04 1.20 19.60
N GLY A 295 5.19 1.49 20.58
CA GLY A 295 4.46 0.48 21.35
C GLY A 295 5.29 -0.13 22.49
N ASP A 296 4.96 -1.36 22.87
CA ASP A 296 5.66 -2.10 23.92
C ASP A 296 6.97 -2.72 23.39
N LEU A 297 8.03 -1.92 23.45
CA LEU A 297 9.36 -2.34 23.03
C LEU A 297 9.93 -3.45 23.92
N VAL A 298 9.48 -3.57 25.17
CA VAL A 298 10.01 -4.58 26.11
C VAL A 298 9.56 -5.96 25.69
N ALA A 299 8.27 -6.14 25.42
CA ALA A 299 7.71 -7.40 24.94
C ALA A 299 8.28 -7.80 23.56
N ARG A 300 8.36 -6.83 22.63
CA ARG A 300 8.97 -7.03 21.31
C ARG A 300 10.42 -7.51 21.42
N ASP A 301 11.22 -6.83 22.24
CA ASP A 301 12.63 -7.13 22.40
C ASP A 301 12.84 -8.45 23.16
N ALA A 302 11.88 -8.87 24.01
CA ALA A 302 11.92 -10.19 24.66
C ALA A 302 11.82 -11.32 23.62
N LEU A 303 10.86 -11.26 22.70
CA LEU A 303 10.72 -12.25 21.61
C LEU A 303 11.96 -12.31 20.70
N LEU A 304 12.59 -11.16 20.44
CA LEU A 304 13.87 -11.09 19.72
C LEU A 304 14.98 -11.80 20.51
N ARG A 305 15.13 -11.50 21.81
CA ARG A 305 16.15 -12.14 22.67
C ARG A 305 15.94 -13.63 22.84
N ASP A 306 14.69 -14.08 22.83
CA ASP A 306 14.38 -15.49 22.94
C ASP A 306 14.76 -16.28 21.68
N GLY A 307 15.00 -15.61 20.55
CA GLY A 307 15.44 -16.27 19.31
C GLY A 307 14.32 -16.98 18.55
N VAL A 308 13.06 -16.73 18.94
CA VAL A 308 11.87 -17.26 18.24
C VAL A 308 11.48 -16.44 17.02
N LEU A 309 11.81 -15.13 17.00
CA LEU A 309 11.50 -14.25 15.88
C LEU A 309 12.53 -14.41 14.75
N ARG A 310 12.15 -15.18 13.72
CA ARG A 310 13.00 -15.52 12.57
C ARG A 310 13.06 -14.43 11.53
N ALA A 311 11.93 -13.83 11.18
CA ALA A 311 11.91 -12.76 10.17
C ALA A 311 10.99 -11.59 10.51
N VAL A 312 11.36 -10.39 10.06
CA VAL A 312 10.59 -9.15 10.17
C VAL A 312 10.57 -8.45 8.81
N VAL A 313 9.40 -8.36 8.20
CA VAL A 313 9.21 -7.76 6.87
C VAL A 313 8.26 -6.58 6.98
N LYS A 314 8.74 -5.38 6.66
CA LYS A 314 7.87 -4.20 6.54
C LYS A 314 7.25 -4.15 5.16
N LEU A 315 5.92 -4.17 5.09
CA LEU A 315 5.16 -4.19 3.85
C LEU A 315 4.95 -2.76 3.29
N PRO A 316 4.71 -2.61 1.98
CA PRO A 316 4.34 -1.32 1.40
C PRO A 316 3.04 -0.77 2.00
N ALA A 317 2.84 0.55 1.89
CA ALA A 317 1.56 1.16 2.25
C ALA A 317 0.45 0.67 1.31
N GLY A 318 -0.79 0.67 1.79
CA GLY A 318 -1.95 0.20 1.02
C GLY A 318 -2.24 -1.29 1.15
N CYS A 319 -1.51 -2.03 1.98
CA CYS A 319 -1.84 -3.41 2.34
C CYS A 319 -3.12 -3.54 3.19
N ARG A 320 -3.58 -2.44 3.80
CA ARG A 320 -4.83 -2.35 4.56
C ARG A 320 -5.77 -1.32 3.92
N PRO A 321 -6.86 -1.75 3.25
CA PRO A 321 -7.78 -0.83 2.56
C PRO A 321 -8.41 0.23 3.48
N ALA A 322 -8.78 -0.11 4.72
CA ALA A 322 -9.34 0.84 5.69
C ALA A 322 -8.35 1.92 6.13
N HIS A 323 -7.04 1.61 6.12
CA HIS A 323 -5.98 2.54 6.49
C HIS A 323 -4.87 2.58 5.42
N PRO A 324 -5.11 3.17 4.23
CA PRO A 324 -4.18 3.09 3.10
C PRO A 324 -2.78 3.69 3.37
N ARG A 325 -2.67 4.56 4.38
CA ARG A 325 -1.42 5.20 4.80
C ARG A 325 -0.69 4.46 5.93
N GLU A 326 -1.34 3.50 6.56
CA GLU A 326 -0.74 2.63 7.56
C GLU A 326 0.10 1.57 6.84
N ALA A 327 1.35 1.43 7.25
CA ALA A 327 2.20 0.33 6.82
C ALA A 327 1.96 -0.86 7.75
N LEU A 328 1.87 -2.06 7.17
CA LEU A 328 1.83 -3.32 7.92
C LEU A 328 3.24 -3.92 7.98
N ALA A 329 3.45 -4.84 8.91
CA ALA A 329 4.61 -5.70 8.94
C ALA A 329 4.18 -7.16 9.16
N LEU A 330 4.96 -8.06 8.57
CA LEU A 330 4.82 -9.50 8.71
C LEU A 330 6.00 -10.02 9.54
N TRP A 331 5.67 -10.74 10.61
CA TRP A 331 6.62 -11.48 11.42
C TRP A 331 6.52 -12.97 11.12
N LEU A 332 7.67 -13.62 11.10
CA LEU A 332 7.80 -15.07 11.09
C LEU A 332 8.37 -15.49 12.44
N VAL A 333 7.57 -16.20 13.22
CA VAL A 333 7.97 -16.78 14.50
C VAL A 333 8.05 -18.29 14.33
N ALA A 334 9.11 -18.92 14.81
CA ALA A 334 9.30 -20.36 14.75
C ALA A 334 10.05 -20.84 15.99
N GLU A 335 10.26 -22.15 16.09
CA GLU A 335 10.97 -22.80 17.20
C GLU A 335 12.23 -22.03 17.58
N ARG A 336 12.51 -21.98 18.90
CA ARG A 336 13.67 -21.29 19.45
C ARG A 336 14.97 -21.81 18.84
N ASP A 337 15.88 -20.90 18.51
CA ASP A 337 17.23 -21.27 18.13
C ASP A 337 18.02 -21.79 19.34
N GLU A 338 18.58 -23.00 19.24
CA GLU A 338 19.48 -23.54 20.26
C GLU A 338 20.86 -22.85 20.27
N LEU A 339 21.13 -22.00 19.27
CA LEU A 339 22.36 -21.22 19.22
C LEU A 339 22.47 -20.24 20.40
N PRO A 340 23.70 -19.91 20.85
CA PRO A 340 23.92 -18.83 21.79
C PRO A 340 23.36 -17.51 21.23
N PHE A 341 22.83 -16.65 22.10
CA PHE A 341 22.25 -15.35 21.72
C PHE A 341 23.17 -14.50 20.83
N GLU A 342 24.49 -14.58 21.03
CA GLU A 342 25.50 -13.89 20.21
C GLU A 342 25.49 -14.32 18.72
N GLN A 343 24.91 -15.46 18.41
CA GLN A 343 24.83 -16.01 17.06
C GLN A 343 23.41 -15.94 16.49
N HIS A 344 22.43 -15.51 17.29
CA HIS A 344 21.05 -15.35 16.83
C HIS A 344 20.98 -14.38 15.66
N ARG A 345 20.24 -14.81 14.64
CA ARG A 345 19.97 -14.03 13.44
C ARG A 345 18.48 -13.84 13.27
N THR A 346 18.10 -12.61 12.96
CA THR A 346 16.75 -12.26 12.50
C THR A 346 16.88 -11.75 11.07
N PHE A 347 16.07 -12.29 10.18
CA PHE A 347 16.01 -11.91 8.78
C PHE A 347 15.11 -10.69 8.61
N VAL A 348 15.59 -9.63 7.97
CA VAL A 348 14.82 -8.40 7.84
C VAL A 348 14.68 -7.94 6.40
N ALA A 349 13.54 -7.34 6.07
CA ALA A 349 13.32 -6.66 4.79
C ALA A 349 12.44 -5.42 4.97
N ASP A 350 12.79 -4.35 4.24
CA ASP A 350 11.98 -3.15 4.09
C ASP A 350 11.44 -3.08 2.67
N LEU A 351 10.15 -3.38 2.48
CA LEU A 351 9.47 -3.34 1.19
C LEU A 351 8.69 -2.03 0.99
N THR A 352 9.00 -0.99 1.77
CA THR A 352 8.39 0.33 1.60
C THR A 352 8.62 0.83 0.17
N GLY A 353 7.53 1.04 -0.58
CA GLY A 353 7.59 1.53 -1.96
C GLY A 353 7.87 0.50 -3.03
N VAL A 354 7.96 -0.78 -2.66
CA VAL A 354 8.10 -1.90 -3.59
C VAL A 354 6.71 -2.35 -4.05
N ASP A 355 6.60 -2.76 -5.31
CA ASP A 355 5.40 -3.40 -5.84
C ASP A 355 5.31 -4.85 -5.33
N LEU A 356 4.42 -5.10 -4.37
CA LEU A 356 4.36 -6.36 -3.63
C LEU A 356 4.23 -7.62 -4.52
N PRO A 357 3.39 -7.63 -5.57
CA PRO A 357 3.28 -8.78 -6.47
C PRO A 357 4.60 -9.17 -7.14
N GLN A 358 5.49 -8.21 -7.44
CA GLN A 358 6.76 -8.49 -8.12
C GLN A 358 7.78 -9.23 -7.24
N VAL A 359 7.68 -9.06 -5.91
CA VAL A 359 8.61 -9.66 -4.95
C VAL A 359 8.01 -10.82 -4.17
N THR A 360 6.71 -11.11 -4.34
CA THR A 360 6.02 -12.10 -3.50
C THR A 360 6.63 -13.49 -3.63
N ALA A 361 6.88 -13.98 -4.84
CA ALA A 361 7.44 -15.32 -5.04
C ALA A 361 8.83 -15.45 -4.39
N ASP A 362 9.71 -14.47 -4.62
CA ASP A 362 11.05 -14.44 -4.03
C ASP A 362 10.99 -14.32 -2.48
N LEU A 363 10.04 -13.54 -1.95
CA LEU A 363 9.85 -13.38 -0.51
C LEU A 363 9.35 -14.66 0.15
N VAL A 364 8.39 -15.37 -0.45
CA VAL A 364 7.89 -16.64 0.08
C VAL A 364 9.02 -17.66 0.17
N VAL A 365 9.86 -17.78 -0.87
CA VAL A 365 11.02 -18.67 -0.84
C VAL A 365 12.03 -18.26 0.23
N ASP A 366 12.27 -16.96 0.42
CA ASP A 366 13.17 -16.52 1.49
C ASP A 366 12.55 -16.78 2.88
N LEU A 367 11.24 -16.61 3.07
CA LEU A 367 10.56 -16.91 4.34
C LEU A 367 10.60 -18.40 4.69
N THR A 368 10.41 -19.29 3.72
CA THR A 368 10.49 -20.74 3.95
C THR A 368 11.90 -21.16 4.36
N VAL A 369 12.94 -20.63 3.73
CA VAL A 369 14.32 -20.89 4.14
C VAL A 369 14.65 -20.25 5.50
N ALA A 370 14.09 -19.08 5.81
CA ALA A 370 14.27 -18.43 7.12
C ALA A 370 13.62 -19.22 8.27
N ALA A 371 12.60 -20.04 8.00
CA ALA A 371 11.97 -20.92 8.98
C ALA A 371 12.77 -22.20 9.27
N GLN A 372 13.75 -22.54 8.42
CA GLN A 372 14.56 -23.77 8.54
C GLN A 372 15.78 -23.58 9.45
N ASP A 373 16.58 -24.64 9.57
CA ASP A 373 17.79 -24.69 10.38
C ASP A 373 18.97 -23.90 9.77
N LEU A 374 20.02 -23.69 10.58
CA LEU A 374 21.19 -22.89 10.20
C LEU A 374 21.90 -23.41 8.93
N PRO A 375 22.12 -24.72 8.71
CA PRO A 375 22.71 -25.24 7.48
C PRO A 375 21.95 -24.82 6.20
N ALA A 376 20.61 -24.88 6.22
CA ALA A 376 19.79 -24.44 5.10
C ALA A 376 19.93 -22.93 4.83
N GLN A 377 19.99 -22.14 5.91
CA GLN A 377 20.15 -20.69 5.83
C GLN A 377 21.54 -20.25 5.31
N GLN A 378 22.61 -20.97 5.65
CA GLN A 378 23.99 -20.57 5.32
C GLN A 378 24.34 -20.66 3.83
N HIS A 379 23.73 -21.60 3.11
CA HIS A 379 24.00 -21.83 1.68
C HIS A 379 23.10 -21.01 0.76
N ARG A 380 22.21 -20.19 1.32
CA ARG A 380 21.21 -19.43 0.57
C ARG A 380 21.72 -18.06 0.14
N ALA A 381 21.51 -17.74 -1.14
CA ALA A 381 21.53 -16.36 -1.63
C ALA A 381 20.15 -15.71 -1.41
N TRP A 382 20.10 -14.73 -0.53
CA TRP A 382 18.86 -14.03 -0.16
C TRP A 382 18.50 -12.96 -1.19
N ARG A 383 17.27 -13.01 -1.72
CA ARG A 383 16.80 -12.08 -2.76
C ARG A 383 16.07 -10.88 -2.18
N VAL A 384 15.27 -11.12 -1.15
CA VAL A 384 14.43 -10.12 -0.48
C VAL A 384 14.88 -9.92 0.97
N LEU A 385 14.97 -11.01 1.73
CA LEU A 385 15.37 -10.96 3.13
C LEU A 385 16.87 -10.71 3.29
N ARG A 386 17.29 -10.30 4.50
CA ARG A 386 18.70 -10.14 4.84
C ARG A 386 18.98 -10.63 6.25
N PRO A 387 19.99 -11.49 6.47
CA PRO A 387 20.38 -11.89 7.81
C PRO A 387 20.99 -10.72 8.58
N ALA A 388 20.52 -10.48 9.79
CA ALA A 388 21.10 -9.53 10.73
C ALA A 388 21.28 -10.17 12.10
N LEU A 389 22.38 -9.85 12.77
CA LEU A 389 22.59 -10.32 14.14
C LEU A 389 21.59 -9.63 15.08
N THR A 390 20.85 -10.41 15.85
CA THR A 390 19.77 -9.94 16.71
C THR A 390 20.26 -8.89 17.71
N ARG A 391 21.46 -9.08 18.30
CA ARG A 391 22.09 -8.09 19.18
C ARG A 391 22.29 -6.71 18.53
N HIS A 392 22.56 -6.65 17.22
CA HIS A 392 22.73 -5.38 16.50
C HIS A 392 21.39 -4.69 16.23
N LEU A 393 20.32 -5.48 16.07
CA LEU A 393 18.96 -4.94 15.98
C LEU A 393 18.54 -4.33 17.31
N LEU A 394 18.75 -5.06 18.42
CA LEU A 394 18.40 -4.62 19.78
C LEU A 394 19.23 -3.41 20.25
N ALA A 395 20.49 -3.30 19.83
CA ALA A 395 21.34 -2.16 20.20
C ALA A 395 20.96 -0.85 19.48
N ARG A 396 20.16 -0.91 18.40
CA ARG A 396 19.79 0.25 17.59
C ARG A 396 18.51 0.92 18.11
N ARG A 397 18.52 2.25 18.19
CA ARG A 397 17.36 3.07 18.59
C ARG A 397 16.36 3.34 17.44
N GLY A 398 16.20 2.42 16.50
CA GLY A 398 15.45 2.66 15.25
C GLY A 398 14.57 1.49 14.82
N SER A 399 14.05 1.56 13.59
CA SER A 399 13.28 0.46 12.99
C SER A 399 14.15 -0.79 12.80
N LEU A 400 13.61 -1.96 13.09
CA LEU A 400 14.28 -3.26 12.93
C LEU A 400 14.69 -3.51 11.47
N VAL A 401 13.95 -2.95 10.52
CA VAL A 401 14.21 -3.12 9.07
C VAL A 401 15.10 -2.01 8.49
N ALA A 402 15.47 -0.99 9.28
CA ALA A 402 16.36 0.11 8.86
C ALA A 402 17.85 -0.29 8.81
N ILE A 403 18.13 -1.55 8.49
CA ILE A 403 19.48 -1.96 8.10
C ILE A 403 19.76 -1.30 6.76
N SER A 404 20.91 -0.62 6.65
CA SER A 404 21.34 0.12 5.47
C SER A 404 21.29 -0.78 4.22
N GLN A 405 20.15 -0.80 3.54
CA GLN A 405 20.10 -1.11 2.13
C GLN A 405 20.56 0.14 1.38
N ALA A 406 21.71 0.06 0.71
CA ALA A 406 21.82 0.79 -0.55
C ALA A 406 20.67 0.29 -1.45
N PRO A 407 19.80 1.16 -1.98
CA PRO A 407 18.64 0.74 -2.76
C PRO A 407 19.07 -0.14 -3.94
N THR A 408 18.43 -1.31 -4.06
CA THR A 408 18.56 -2.25 -5.20
C THR A 408 17.61 -1.89 -6.34
N GLY A 409 17.27 -0.61 -6.50
CA GLY A 409 16.88 -0.11 -7.82
C GLY A 409 18.11 -0.19 -8.70
N ARG A 410 17.99 -0.76 -9.90
CA ARG A 410 19.02 -0.80 -10.97
C ARG A 410 19.90 0.45 -10.86
N ARG A 411 21.05 0.33 -10.18
CA ARG A 411 21.97 1.46 -10.00
C ARG A 411 22.34 1.84 -11.41
N ALA A 412 21.87 2.99 -11.89
CA ALA A 412 22.59 3.65 -12.96
C ALA A 412 24.05 3.65 -12.50
N GLN A 413 24.90 2.98 -13.26
CA GLN A 413 26.31 2.83 -12.93
C GLN A 413 26.82 4.23 -12.58
N ALA A 414 27.36 4.41 -11.37
CA ALA A 414 27.77 5.73 -10.93
C ALA A 414 28.76 6.27 -11.97
N PRO A 415 28.56 7.49 -12.49
CA PRO A 415 29.35 7.97 -13.60
C PRO A 415 30.82 7.99 -13.21
N THR A 416 31.68 7.53 -14.12
CA THR A 416 33.13 7.57 -13.88
C THR A 416 33.60 9.04 -13.79
N PRO A 417 34.72 9.33 -13.10
CA PRO A 417 35.27 10.69 -13.07
C PRO A 417 35.47 11.28 -14.47
N ALA A 418 35.89 10.46 -15.44
CA ALA A 418 36.04 10.86 -16.84
C ALA A 418 34.69 11.22 -17.50
N GLU A 419 33.63 10.46 -17.24
CA GLU A 419 32.27 10.81 -17.71
C GLU A 419 31.75 12.11 -17.09
N LEU A 420 32.08 12.38 -15.83
CA LEU A 420 31.70 13.63 -15.17
C LEU A 420 32.48 14.82 -15.75
N GLU A 421 33.78 14.67 -16.01
CA GLU A 421 34.61 15.68 -16.66
C GLU A 421 34.08 15.99 -18.07
N ALA A 422 33.81 14.96 -18.89
CA ALA A 422 33.25 15.14 -20.24
C ALA A 422 31.87 15.83 -20.21
N LYS A 423 31.00 15.48 -19.24
CA LYS A 423 29.70 16.15 -19.07
C LYS A 423 29.85 17.60 -18.65
N ALA A 424 30.80 17.92 -17.77
CA ALA A 424 31.06 19.29 -17.35
C ALA A 424 31.56 20.16 -18.50
N GLU A 425 32.43 19.62 -19.35
CA GLU A 425 32.91 20.29 -20.56
C GLU A 425 31.78 20.54 -21.56
N ALA A 426 30.94 19.54 -21.83
CA ALA A 426 29.81 19.66 -22.77
C ALA A 426 28.80 20.76 -22.38
N VAL A 427 28.65 21.06 -21.09
CA VAL A 427 27.77 22.14 -20.61
C VAL A 427 28.50 23.48 -20.38
N GLY A 428 29.78 23.55 -20.75
CA GLY A 428 30.61 24.75 -20.65
C GLY A 428 31.03 25.12 -19.23
N LEU A 429 31.03 24.17 -18.29
CA LEU A 429 31.50 24.41 -16.91
C LEU A 429 33.02 24.32 -16.77
N GLY A 430 33.72 23.76 -17.75
CA GLY A 430 35.16 23.50 -17.69
C GLY A 430 35.53 22.46 -16.61
N THR A 431 36.81 22.43 -16.22
CA THR A 431 37.29 21.51 -15.18
C THR A 431 36.75 21.91 -13.80
N LEU A 432 36.06 20.98 -13.14
CA LEU A 432 35.67 21.07 -11.75
C LEU A 432 36.78 20.46 -10.88
N PRO A 433 37.27 21.14 -9.83
CA PRO A 433 38.23 20.55 -8.90
C PRO A 433 37.52 19.48 -8.06
N LEU A 434 37.45 18.26 -8.59
CA LEU A 434 36.92 17.08 -7.91
C LEU A 434 38.10 16.36 -7.24
N PRO A 435 38.33 16.53 -5.92
CA PRO A 435 39.41 15.81 -5.25
C PRO A 435 39.21 14.30 -5.41
N ARG A 436 40.16 13.63 -6.07
CA ARG A 436 40.13 12.17 -6.24
C ARG A 436 40.35 11.53 -4.86
N SER A 437 39.40 10.73 -4.39
CA SER A 437 39.56 9.98 -3.15
C SER A 437 40.65 8.92 -3.34
N SER A 438 41.82 9.09 -2.72
CA SER A 438 42.94 8.14 -2.78
C SER A 438 42.81 6.98 -1.78
N GLY A 439 41.62 6.70 -1.26
CA GLY A 439 41.39 5.71 -0.22
C GLY A 439 40.50 4.55 -0.69
N ALA A 440 40.75 3.36 -0.14
CA ALA A 440 39.85 2.22 -0.23
C ALA A 440 38.41 2.68 0.02
N ARG A 441 37.46 2.14 -0.76
CA ARG A 441 36.03 2.46 -0.78
C ARG A 441 35.41 2.30 0.62
N ARG A 442 35.59 3.29 1.50
CA ARG A 442 34.98 3.31 2.83
C ARG A 442 33.48 3.34 2.60
N THR A 443 32.78 2.32 3.06
CA THR A 443 31.33 2.34 3.22
C THR A 443 30.99 3.52 4.13
N ARG A 444 30.59 4.65 3.53
CA ARG A 444 30.09 5.78 4.31
C ARG A 444 28.79 5.34 4.95
N SER A 445 28.73 5.45 6.28
CA SER A 445 27.52 5.19 7.03
C SER A 445 26.46 6.20 6.59
N GLU A 446 25.36 5.71 6.01
CA GLU A 446 24.18 6.54 5.73
C GLU A 446 23.59 7.00 7.06
N ILE A 447 23.24 8.29 7.14
CA ILE A 447 22.48 8.87 8.24
C ILE A 447 21.04 9.09 7.79
N THR A 448 20.11 9.10 8.74
CA THR A 448 18.71 9.42 8.45
C THR A 448 18.44 10.90 8.68
N ALA A 449 17.46 11.47 7.99
CA ALA A 449 16.98 12.81 8.29
C ALA A 449 16.40 12.91 9.71
N GLN A 450 15.91 11.82 10.31
CA GLN A 450 15.54 11.78 11.73
C GLN A 450 16.73 12.14 12.63
N THR A 451 17.90 11.56 12.37
CA THR A 451 19.14 11.89 13.09
C THR A 451 19.43 13.39 13.04
N GLY A 452 19.14 14.04 11.90
CA GLY A 452 19.31 15.50 11.79
C GLY A 452 18.28 16.36 12.50
N LEU A 453 17.05 15.86 12.63
CA LEU A 453 16.04 16.52 13.44
C LEU A 453 16.40 16.42 14.93
N ASP A 454 16.91 15.26 15.36
CA ASP A 454 17.31 15.01 16.74
C ASP A 454 18.60 15.77 17.12
N ASP A 455 19.61 15.75 16.25
CA ASP A 455 20.87 16.47 16.43
C ASP A 455 20.74 17.99 16.17
N GLY A 456 19.58 18.44 15.67
CA GLY A 456 19.25 19.85 15.47
C GLY A 456 19.87 20.52 14.24
N TRP A 457 20.61 19.79 13.39
CA TRP A 457 21.18 20.32 12.15
C TRP A 457 20.17 20.39 10.99
N LEU A 458 19.01 19.75 11.12
CA LEU A 458 17.87 19.80 10.21
C LEU A 458 16.63 20.33 10.96
N ARG A 459 15.85 21.23 10.35
CA ARG A 459 14.59 21.74 10.92
C ARG A 459 13.44 21.61 9.95
N LEU A 460 12.32 21.06 10.41
CA LEU A 460 11.06 21.00 9.65
C LEU A 460 10.20 22.22 9.96
N LEU A 461 9.96 23.04 8.94
CA LEU A 461 9.16 24.25 9.01
C LEU A 461 7.78 23.99 8.37
N ALA A 462 6.72 24.23 9.14
CA ALA A 462 5.35 24.06 8.67
C ALA A 462 4.93 25.21 7.74
N GLY A 463 4.17 24.91 6.68
CA GLY A 463 3.55 25.93 5.84
C GLY A 463 2.54 26.77 6.63
N SER A 464 2.45 28.04 6.26
CA SER A 464 1.54 29.02 6.83
C SER A 464 0.12 28.78 6.29
N ARG A 465 -0.90 28.81 7.15
CA ARG A 465 -2.30 28.71 6.72
C ARG A 465 -2.76 30.04 6.14
N ILE A 466 -2.43 30.27 4.87
CA ILE A 466 -2.78 31.48 4.14
C ILE A 466 -3.45 31.10 2.81
N SER A 467 -4.46 31.88 2.43
CA SER A 467 -5.08 31.82 1.11
C SER A 467 -4.51 32.98 0.29
N PRO A 468 -3.73 32.71 -0.78
CA PRO A 468 -3.07 33.76 -1.56
C PRO A 468 -4.05 34.82 -2.09
N ASP A 469 -5.25 34.42 -2.47
CA ASP A 469 -6.32 35.29 -2.98
C ASP A 469 -6.79 36.36 -1.99
N GLN A 470 -6.52 36.18 -0.69
CA GLN A 470 -6.93 37.10 0.38
C GLN A 470 -5.84 38.11 0.76
N LEU A 471 -4.66 38.02 0.16
CA LEU A 471 -3.50 38.85 0.52
C LEU A 471 -3.29 40.05 -0.43
N GLY A 472 -4.08 40.16 -1.50
CA GLY A 472 -3.92 41.21 -2.52
C GLY A 472 -2.66 41.01 -3.38
N GLU A 473 -2.57 41.71 -4.52
CA GLU A 473 -1.39 41.66 -5.38
C GLU A 473 -0.21 42.43 -4.77
N GLY A 474 1.00 41.91 -4.92
CA GLY A 474 2.22 42.55 -4.41
C GLY A 474 3.51 41.99 -5.00
N ASP A 475 4.60 41.98 -4.22
CA ASP A 475 5.93 41.56 -4.66
C ASP A 475 6.41 40.24 -4.00
N LEU A 476 5.71 39.74 -2.98
CA LEU A 476 6.15 38.58 -2.22
C LEU A 476 5.71 37.28 -2.89
N THR A 477 6.67 36.46 -3.32
CA THR A 477 6.34 35.15 -3.92
C THR A 477 5.89 34.12 -2.88
N VAL A 478 4.89 33.31 -3.23
CA VAL A 478 4.37 32.23 -2.38
C VAL A 478 4.51 30.88 -3.07
N TRP A 479 5.06 29.91 -2.35
CA TRP A 479 5.05 28.49 -2.70
C TRP A 479 3.70 27.88 -2.33
N THR A 480 2.98 27.37 -3.33
CA THR A 480 1.72 26.64 -3.18
C THR A 480 1.84 25.20 -3.67
N ALA A 481 0.93 24.35 -3.21
CA ALA A 481 0.84 22.94 -3.59
C ALA A 481 -0.48 22.66 -4.32
N ASP A 482 -0.74 23.40 -5.40
CA ASP A 482 -1.99 23.31 -6.17
C ASP A 482 -1.93 22.17 -7.20
N GLY A 483 -3.06 21.46 -7.36
CA GLY A 483 -3.18 20.38 -8.35
C GLY A 483 -2.18 19.23 -8.22
N GLY A 484 -1.58 19.05 -7.03
CA GLY A 484 -0.57 18.00 -6.80
C GLY A 484 0.84 18.36 -7.27
N ARG A 485 1.13 19.64 -7.55
CA ARG A 485 2.47 20.12 -7.90
C ARG A 485 2.87 21.32 -7.03
N LEU A 486 4.17 21.45 -6.77
CA LEU A 486 4.72 22.67 -6.19
C LEU A 486 4.82 23.73 -7.28
N ALA A 487 4.28 24.91 -7.01
CA ALA A 487 4.35 26.06 -7.89
C ALA A 487 4.74 27.31 -7.09
N ARG A 488 5.52 28.18 -7.74
CA ARG A 488 5.89 29.51 -7.24
C ARG A 488 5.20 30.53 -8.14
N THR A 489 3.93 30.77 -7.89
CA THR A 489 3.04 31.42 -8.88
C THR A 489 2.41 32.71 -8.41
N VAL A 490 2.16 32.89 -7.11
CA VAL A 490 1.41 34.06 -6.61
C VAL A 490 2.35 35.08 -5.99
N ARG A 491 2.28 36.32 -6.48
CA ARG A 491 2.90 37.49 -5.83
C ARG A 491 1.85 38.20 -4.99
N VAL A 492 2.06 38.22 -3.68
CA VAL A 492 1.12 38.79 -2.70
C VAL A 492 1.69 40.04 -2.03
N ASP A 493 0.82 40.86 -1.43
CA ASP A 493 1.27 41.98 -0.61
C ASP A 493 2.10 41.51 0.59
N ARG A 494 3.33 42.01 0.70
CA ARG A 494 4.29 41.59 1.72
C ARG A 494 3.82 41.96 3.12
N LEU A 495 3.18 43.11 3.30
CA LEU A 495 2.79 43.63 4.61
C LEU A 495 1.58 42.87 5.15
N ALA A 496 0.59 42.59 4.28
CA ALA A 496 -0.57 41.76 4.58
C ALA A 496 -0.16 40.31 4.90
N ALA A 497 0.81 39.76 4.18
CA ALA A 497 1.32 38.41 4.41
C ALA A 497 2.08 38.31 5.74
N LEU A 498 3.05 39.19 6.00
CA LEU A 498 3.88 39.15 7.21
C LEU A 498 3.15 39.58 8.48
N GLY A 499 2.01 40.27 8.36
CA GLY A 499 1.13 40.60 9.48
C GLY A 499 0.35 39.39 10.04
N ARG A 500 0.36 38.24 9.37
CA ARG A 500 -0.32 37.02 9.84
C ARG A 500 0.53 36.26 10.86
N PRO A 501 -0.10 35.63 11.87
CA PRO A 501 0.65 34.85 12.86
C PRO A 501 1.31 33.62 12.22
N ARG A 502 2.55 33.31 12.68
CA ARG A 502 3.34 32.14 12.27
C ARG A 502 3.78 32.11 10.80
N THR A 503 3.77 33.25 10.11
CA THR A 503 4.40 33.39 8.81
C THR A 503 5.92 33.52 8.94
N TRP A 504 6.64 32.93 8.00
CA TRP A 504 8.09 32.97 7.92
C TRP A 504 8.51 32.95 6.45
N LEU A 505 9.70 33.49 6.17
CA LEU A 505 10.27 33.52 4.84
C LEU A 505 11.33 32.44 4.66
N THR A 506 11.37 31.86 3.48
CA THR A 506 12.42 30.93 3.07
C THR A 506 13.77 31.63 3.08
N GLN A 507 14.82 30.87 3.38
CA GLN A 507 16.20 31.27 3.22
C GLN A 507 16.78 30.60 1.97
N PRO A 508 17.79 31.21 1.33
CA PRO A 508 18.54 30.54 0.28
C PRO A 508 19.03 29.16 0.74
N GLY A 509 18.69 28.12 -0.01
CA GLY A 509 19.02 26.73 0.32
C GLY A 509 17.93 25.95 1.08
N ASP A 510 16.78 26.55 1.38
CA ASP A 510 15.64 25.82 1.94
C ASP A 510 15.06 24.84 0.91
N VAL A 511 14.71 23.63 1.38
CA VAL A 511 14.11 22.58 0.54
C VAL A 511 12.61 22.54 0.78
N ILE A 512 11.83 22.95 -0.22
CA ILE A 512 10.36 22.99 -0.18
C ILE A 512 9.81 21.63 -0.57
N LEU A 513 8.95 21.07 0.27
CA LEU A 513 8.35 19.75 0.15
C LEU A 513 6.95 19.85 -0.44
N GLY A 514 6.73 19.10 -1.52
CA GLY A 514 5.46 19.02 -2.21
C GLY A 514 4.65 17.79 -1.81
N PRO A 515 3.46 17.62 -2.41
CA PRO A 515 2.71 16.37 -2.31
C PRO A 515 3.49 15.24 -3.00
N GLY A 516 3.68 14.13 -2.28
CA GLY A 516 4.51 13.00 -2.73
C GLY A 516 6.02 13.22 -2.52
N PRO A 517 6.89 12.39 -3.13
CA PRO A 517 8.34 12.52 -3.03
C PRO A 517 8.84 13.62 -3.99
N THR A 518 8.31 14.83 -3.83
CA THR A 518 8.72 15.99 -4.63
C THR A 518 9.34 17.04 -3.72
N ALA A 519 10.49 17.55 -4.14
CA ALA A 519 11.17 18.63 -3.44
C ALA A 519 11.76 19.61 -4.46
N VAL A 520 11.68 20.89 -4.13
CA VAL A 520 12.29 21.98 -4.89
C VAL A 520 13.24 22.73 -3.95
N LEU A 521 14.42 23.08 -4.45
CA LEU A 521 15.38 23.89 -3.74
C LEU A 521 15.07 25.37 -4.00
N ASP A 522 14.81 26.15 -2.96
CA ASP A 522 14.65 27.61 -3.06
C ASP A 522 16.04 28.25 -3.01
N LEU A 523 16.57 28.63 -4.17
CA LEU A 523 17.91 29.23 -4.30
C LEU A 523 17.91 30.72 -3.93
N ASP A 524 16.79 31.41 -4.16
CA ASP A 524 16.69 32.86 -3.94
C ASP A 524 16.33 33.17 -2.49
N GLY A 525 15.55 32.30 -1.85
CA GLY A 525 14.92 32.60 -0.57
C GLY A 525 13.89 33.73 -0.67
N GLY A 526 13.45 34.25 0.47
CA GLY A 526 12.53 35.38 0.54
C GLY A 526 11.10 35.07 0.09
N SER A 527 10.76 33.79 -0.10
CA SER A 527 9.43 33.33 -0.47
C SER A 527 8.65 32.89 0.77
N LEU A 528 7.33 32.93 0.72
CA LEU A 528 6.48 32.36 1.75
C LEU A 528 6.02 30.94 1.36
N VAL A 529 5.73 30.08 2.34
CA VAL A 529 5.24 28.71 2.08
C VAL A 529 3.83 28.55 2.61
N ALA A 530 2.87 28.23 1.74
CA ALA A 530 1.48 27.99 2.11
C ALA A 530 1.22 26.51 2.45
N ALA A 531 0.41 26.25 3.49
CA ALA A 531 -0.04 24.90 3.80
C ALA A 531 -0.88 24.33 2.64
N PRO A 532 -0.73 23.03 2.26
CA PRO A 532 -0.09 21.95 3.01
C PRO A 532 1.42 21.77 2.76
N ALA A 533 2.06 22.61 1.94
CA ALA A 533 3.50 22.53 1.70
C ALA A 533 4.30 22.77 2.99
N ARG A 534 5.50 22.21 3.06
CA ARG A 534 6.42 22.32 4.21
C ARG A 534 7.81 22.62 3.69
N ALA A 535 8.72 23.05 4.55
CA ALA A 535 10.13 23.18 4.16
C ALA A 535 11.05 22.50 5.14
N LEU A 536 12.22 22.11 4.65
CA LEU A 536 13.35 21.68 5.44
C LEU A 536 14.46 22.71 5.34
N ARG A 537 14.95 23.14 6.50
CA ARG A 537 16.08 24.06 6.63
C ARG A 537 17.28 23.32 7.23
N LEU A 538 18.42 23.46 6.57
CA LEU A 538 19.71 22.98 7.05
C LEU A 538 20.42 24.08 7.83
N THR A 539 21.12 23.71 8.88
CA THR A 539 22.09 24.59 9.56
C THR A 539 23.40 24.67 8.76
N THR A 540 24.22 25.69 9.03
CA THR A 540 25.53 25.88 8.37
C THR A 540 26.50 24.72 8.59
N ASP A 541 26.34 24.00 9.71
CA ASP A 541 27.19 22.88 10.14
C ASP A 541 26.61 21.52 9.74
N ALA A 542 25.51 21.50 8.98
CA ALA A 542 24.92 20.26 8.54
C ALA A 542 25.94 19.42 7.73
N PRO A 543 26.04 18.10 8.00
CA PRO A 543 26.98 17.21 7.31
C PRO A 543 26.56 16.88 5.87
N VAL A 544 25.54 17.55 5.33
CA VAL A 544 24.91 17.28 4.02
C VAL A 544 24.58 18.60 3.34
N THR A 545 24.50 18.62 2.00
CA THR A 545 24.07 19.81 1.25
C THR A 545 22.57 19.80 0.96
N ALA A 546 22.00 20.99 0.70
CA ALA A 546 20.59 21.13 0.35
C ALA A 546 20.24 20.39 -0.95
N GLN A 547 21.17 20.31 -1.91
CA GLN A 547 21.02 19.53 -3.14
C GLN A 547 20.98 18.03 -2.86
N GLN A 548 21.80 17.51 -1.93
CA GLN A 548 21.72 16.11 -1.50
C GLN A 548 20.37 15.81 -0.86
N LEU A 549 19.88 16.70 0.01
CA LEU A 549 18.58 16.56 0.64
C LEU A 549 17.44 16.56 -0.39
N ALA A 550 17.40 17.56 -1.28
CA ALA A 550 16.39 17.66 -2.33
C ALA A 550 16.41 16.43 -3.26
N ARG A 551 17.61 15.94 -3.62
CA ARG A 551 17.76 14.70 -4.40
C ARG A 551 17.23 13.50 -3.62
N ALA A 552 17.57 13.36 -2.34
CA ALA A 552 17.12 12.25 -1.52
C ALA A 552 15.59 12.19 -1.44
N VAL A 553 14.91 13.33 -1.30
CA VAL A 553 13.43 13.40 -1.35
C VAL A 553 12.92 12.99 -2.73
N ALA A 554 13.47 13.54 -3.81
CA ALA A 554 13.03 13.25 -5.17
C ALA A 554 13.22 11.77 -5.56
N THR A 555 14.22 11.10 -4.98
CA THR A 555 14.49 9.67 -5.20
C THR A 555 13.83 8.75 -4.18
N ALA A 556 13.20 9.30 -3.14
CA ALA A 556 12.53 8.50 -2.12
C ALA A 556 11.27 7.85 -2.70
N ALA A 557 10.93 6.67 -2.19
CA ALA A 557 9.68 6.03 -2.55
C ALA A 557 8.47 6.88 -2.13
N ARG A 558 7.36 6.75 -2.86
CA ARG A 558 6.09 7.39 -2.46
C ARG A 558 5.68 6.88 -1.07
N GLY A 559 5.36 7.80 -0.17
CA GLY A 559 4.94 7.48 1.21
C GLY A 559 6.08 7.47 2.24
N THR A 560 7.35 7.55 1.82
CA THR A 560 8.48 7.73 2.75
C THR A 560 8.36 9.08 3.45
N ARG A 561 8.33 9.06 4.79
CA ARG A 561 8.19 10.29 5.61
C ARG A 561 9.54 11.01 5.75
N PRO A 562 9.56 12.33 6.02
CA PRO A 562 10.81 13.08 6.18
C PRO A 562 11.84 12.41 7.11
N PRO A 563 11.46 11.86 8.28
CA PRO A 563 12.38 11.11 9.15
C PRO A 563 13.16 9.96 8.49
N GLN A 564 12.57 9.32 7.49
CA GLN A 564 13.05 8.06 6.89
C GLN A 564 14.00 8.28 5.71
N TRP A 565 14.19 9.52 5.27
CA TRP A 565 15.10 9.82 4.16
C TRP A 565 16.55 9.56 4.55
N ARG A 566 17.26 8.84 3.68
CA ARG A 566 18.66 8.46 3.89
C ARG A 566 19.58 9.43 3.17
N LEU A 567 20.61 9.87 3.88
CA LEU A 567 21.57 10.87 3.42
C LEU A 567 22.99 10.34 3.66
N THR A 568 23.92 10.74 2.79
CA THR A 568 25.33 10.38 2.94
C THR A 568 26.10 11.58 3.47
N PRO A 569 26.64 11.53 4.70
CA PRO A 569 27.41 12.63 5.24
C PRO A 569 28.68 12.87 4.40
N LEU A 570 29.01 14.15 4.23
CA LEU A 570 30.20 14.64 3.57
C LEU A 570 31.16 15.22 4.61
N ASP A 571 32.47 15.04 4.37
CA ASP A 571 33.46 15.81 5.12
C ASP A 571 33.39 17.31 4.71
N PRO A 572 33.88 18.24 5.57
CA PRO A 572 33.77 19.67 5.30
C PRO A 572 34.37 20.11 3.96
N ALA A 573 35.46 19.47 3.51
CA ALA A 573 36.13 19.80 2.25
C ALA A 573 35.27 19.38 1.04
N GLN A 574 34.68 18.19 1.07
CA GLN A 574 33.76 17.71 0.03
C GLN A 574 32.46 18.51 -0.01
N ARG A 575 31.94 18.89 1.16
CA ARG A 575 30.76 19.77 1.25
C ARG A 575 31.03 21.11 0.58
N ALA A 576 32.18 21.73 0.86
CA ALA A 576 32.59 22.98 0.23
C ALA A 576 32.77 22.81 -1.29
N ALA A 577 33.43 21.74 -1.74
CA ALA A 577 33.63 21.45 -3.16
C ALA A 577 32.30 21.23 -3.91
N LEU A 578 31.36 20.48 -3.31
CA LEU A 578 30.05 20.23 -3.89
C LEU A 578 29.18 21.50 -3.94
N SER A 579 29.25 22.34 -2.91
CA SER A 579 28.59 23.65 -2.90
C SER A 579 29.13 24.55 -4.02
N ALA A 580 30.46 24.69 -4.13
CA ALA A 580 31.08 25.50 -5.17
C ALA A 580 30.77 25.00 -6.59
N ALA A 581 30.69 23.68 -6.78
CA ALA A 581 30.26 23.10 -8.05
C ALA A 581 28.79 23.43 -8.36
N ALA A 582 27.90 23.37 -7.36
CA ALA A 582 26.51 23.74 -7.51
C ALA A 582 26.33 25.23 -7.84
N ASP A 583 27.14 26.10 -7.22
CA ASP A 583 27.13 27.55 -7.49
C ASP A 583 27.56 27.84 -8.92
N ARG A 584 28.62 27.20 -9.43
CA ARG A 584 29.04 27.30 -10.85
C ARG A 584 27.95 26.82 -11.80
N ILE A 585 27.27 25.72 -11.48
CA ILE A 585 26.12 25.23 -12.25
C ILE A 585 24.99 26.27 -12.25
N GLY A 586 24.71 26.89 -11.10
CA GLY A 586 23.72 27.97 -10.97
C GLY A 586 24.04 29.18 -11.83
N GLN A 587 25.29 29.67 -11.76
CA GLN A 587 25.77 30.80 -12.57
C GLN A 587 25.63 30.49 -14.07
N ARG A 588 26.05 29.30 -14.51
CA ARG A 588 25.96 28.92 -15.92
C ARG A 588 24.53 28.85 -16.43
N ARG A 589 23.58 28.40 -15.59
CA ARG A 589 22.15 28.42 -15.93
C ARG A 589 21.62 29.84 -16.07
N ALA A 590 22.01 30.74 -15.16
CA ALA A 590 21.61 32.14 -15.22
C ALA A 590 22.12 32.83 -16.49
N GLU A 591 23.39 32.59 -16.85
CA GLU A 591 23.99 33.08 -18.11
C GLU A 591 23.22 32.59 -19.34
N LEU A 592 22.92 31.29 -19.43
CA LEU A 592 22.19 30.72 -20.56
C LEU A 592 20.75 31.24 -20.65
N THR A 593 20.10 31.47 -19.51
CA THR A 593 18.76 32.06 -19.47
C THR A 593 18.80 33.52 -19.96
N ALA A 594 19.77 34.31 -19.50
CA ALA A 594 19.94 35.69 -19.96
C ALA A 594 20.26 35.77 -21.47
N GLN A 595 21.02 34.81 -22.02
CA GLN A 595 21.26 34.71 -23.45
C GLN A 595 19.98 34.38 -24.23
N LEU A 596 19.15 33.48 -23.70
CA LEU A 596 17.86 33.15 -24.30
C LEU A 596 16.93 34.37 -24.30
N ASP A 597 16.84 35.09 -23.18
CA ASP A 597 16.01 36.30 -23.05
C ASP A 597 16.48 37.40 -24.02
N ALA A 598 17.79 37.57 -24.20
CA ALA A 598 18.35 38.50 -25.17
C ALA A 598 18.01 38.13 -26.62
N LEU A 599 18.01 36.83 -26.96
CA LEU A 599 17.58 36.36 -28.29
C LEU A 599 16.09 36.60 -28.53
N ASN A 600 15.24 36.32 -27.55
CA ASN A 600 13.81 36.60 -27.65
C ASN A 600 13.54 38.10 -27.82
N SER A 601 14.22 38.95 -27.03
CA SER A 601 14.10 40.40 -27.17
C SER A 601 14.60 40.91 -28.53
N PHE A 602 15.63 40.28 -29.10
CA PHE A 602 16.09 40.61 -30.45
C PHE A 602 15.09 40.16 -31.51
N GLU A 603 14.48 38.99 -31.37
CA GLU A 603 13.41 38.51 -32.24
C GLU A 603 12.22 39.47 -32.24
N ASP A 604 11.72 39.86 -31.06
CA ASP A 604 10.65 40.85 -30.92
C ASP A 604 11.02 42.17 -31.60
N SER A 605 12.23 42.68 -31.35
CA SER A 605 12.71 43.93 -31.96
C SER A 605 12.85 43.84 -33.49
N LEU A 606 13.23 42.67 -34.01
CA LEU A 606 13.39 42.43 -35.44
C LEU A 606 12.02 42.31 -36.14
N LEU A 607 11.04 41.68 -35.49
CA LEU A 607 9.65 41.67 -35.93
C LEU A 607 9.07 43.08 -35.96
N ASP A 608 9.22 43.85 -34.89
CA ASP A 608 8.79 45.27 -34.82
C ASP A 608 9.44 46.11 -35.93
N ALA A 609 10.74 45.92 -36.20
CA ALA A 609 11.46 46.64 -37.25
C ALA A 609 10.97 46.28 -38.66
N CYS A 610 10.53 45.04 -38.89
CA CYS A 610 9.93 44.60 -40.16
C CYS A 610 8.51 45.15 -40.32
N GLU A 611 7.69 45.12 -39.27
CA GLU A 611 6.31 45.63 -39.29
C GLU A 611 6.26 47.16 -39.49
N THR A 612 7.22 47.89 -38.92
CA THR A 612 7.35 49.34 -39.08
C THR A 612 8.04 49.76 -40.39
N THR A 613 8.38 48.82 -41.29
CA THR A 613 9.14 49.05 -42.54
C THR A 613 10.51 49.71 -42.35
N THR A 614 11.06 49.65 -41.15
CA THR A 614 12.39 50.20 -40.82
C THR A 614 13.51 49.31 -41.38
N LEU A 615 13.25 48.02 -41.53
CA LEU A 615 14.14 47.04 -42.17
C LEU A 615 13.35 46.11 -43.11
N THR A 616 13.95 45.74 -44.25
CA THR A 616 13.40 44.74 -45.16
C THR A 616 14.35 43.55 -45.20
N LEU A 617 13.88 42.36 -44.86
CA LEU A 617 14.69 41.14 -44.90
C LEU A 617 14.75 40.63 -46.34
N GLU A 618 15.94 40.59 -46.93
CA GLU A 618 16.15 39.95 -48.23
C GLU A 618 16.22 38.43 -48.08
N THR A 619 15.31 37.71 -48.74
CA THR A 619 15.41 36.26 -48.93
C THR A 619 16.48 35.96 -49.98
N ARG A 620 17.51 35.21 -49.62
CA ARG A 620 18.44 34.58 -50.56
C ARG A 620 18.00 33.18 -50.93
#